data_AF-A0AAV1QK52-F1
#
_entry.id   AF-A0AAV1QK52-F1
#
_cell.length_a   1.000
_cell.length_b   1.000
_cell.length_c   1.000
_cell.angle_alpha   90.00
_cell.angle_beta   90.00
_cell.angle_gamma   90.00
#
_symmetry.space_group_name_H-M   'P 1'
#
loop_
_entity.id
_entity.type
_entity.pdbx_description
1 polymer ?
#
loop_
_entity_poly.entity_id
_entity_poly.type
_entity_poly.pdbx_seq_one_letter_code
_entity_poly.pdbx_strand_id
1 'polypeptide(L)'
;MRFNPDATVWVAKQRILCTLNQSLKDVLNYGLFQPASNGRDGKFLDEERTIREYPQPISKGVPCLEFRYKSRVYRQPNVDEKQIAKLHTKV
;
A
#
# COMPACT_ATOMS: atom_id res chain seq x y z
N MET A 1 -2.98 5.87 15.09
CA MET A 1 -2.99 7.07 14.22
C MET A 1 -4.38 7.23 13.62
N ARG A 2 -4.95 8.45 13.59
CA ARG A 2 -6.28 8.69 12.98
C ARG A 2 -6.11 9.41 11.64
N PHE A 3 -6.65 8.82 10.58
CA PHE A 3 -6.64 9.42 9.24
C PHE A 3 -7.82 10.38 9.05
N ASN A 4 -7.62 11.40 8.21
CA ASN A 4 -8.72 12.23 7.72
C ASN A 4 -9.50 11.42 6.67
N PRO A 5 -10.82 11.18 6.83
CA PRO A 5 -11.62 10.44 5.86
C PRO A 5 -11.61 11.05 4.45
N ASP A 6 -11.45 12.37 4.35
CA ASP A 6 -11.49 13.11 3.08
C ASP A 6 -10.10 13.24 2.44
N ALA A 7 -9.05 12.77 3.11
CA ALA A 7 -7.72 12.69 2.52
C ALA A 7 -7.61 11.48 1.60
N THR A 8 -6.77 11.59 0.57
CA THR A 8 -6.41 10.44 -0.27
C THR A 8 -5.58 9.43 0.51
N VAL A 9 -5.64 8.18 0.08
CA VAL A 9 -4.82 7.08 0.57
C VAL A 9 -3.33 7.43 0.43
N TRP A 10 -2.94 8.13 -0.64
CA TRP A 10 -1.59 8.68 -0.78
C TRP A 10 -1.19 9.61 0.37
N VAL A 11 -2.03 10.58 0.72
CA VAL A 11 -1.74 11.52 1.83
C VAL A 11 -1.63 10.77 3.16
N ALA A 12 -2.49 9.77 3.39
CA ALA A 12 -2.40 8.90 4.55
C ALA A 12 -1.07 8.11 4.60
N LYS A 13 -0.64 7.55 3.45
CA LYS A 13 0.66 6.87 3.28
C LYS A 13 1.82 7.79 3.58
N GLN A 14 1.84 9.00 3.01
CA GLN A 14 2.90 9.98 3.28
C GLN A 14 3.00 10.30 4.78
N ARG A 15 1.85 10.48 5.45
CA ARG A 15 1.83 10.77 6.88
C ARG A 15 2.36 9.60 7.73
N ILE A 16 2.11 8.35 7.34
CA ILE A 16 2.74 7.18 7.97
C ILE A 16 4.25 7.22 7.74
N LEU A 17 4.69 7.41 6.49
CA LEU A 17 6.12 7.44 6.13
C LEU A 17 6.88 8.53 6.90
N CYS A 18 6.30 9.72 7.07
CA CYS A 18 6.89 10.78 7.89
C CYS A 18 6.93 10.45 9.39
N THR A 19 6.04 9.57 9.88
CA THR A 19 6.01 9.15 11.29
C THR A 19 6.99 8.01 11.56
N LEU A 20 7.30 7.21 10.55
CA LEU A 20 8.28 6.13 10.66
C LEU A 20 9.68 6.74 10.63
N ASN A 21 10.32 6.85 11.81
CA ASN A 21 11.69 7.37 11.97
C ASN A 21 12.79 6.51 11.33
N GLN A 22 12.43 5.50 10.53
CA GLN A 22 13.33 4.55 9.90
C GLN A 22 13.19 4.61 8.37
N SER A 23 14.32 4.62 7.66
CA SER A 23 14.33 4.54 6.20
C SER A 23 13.82 3.17 5.76
N LEU A 24 12.60 3.13 5.22
CA LEU A 24 12.04 1.93 4.60
C LEU A 24 12.68 1.70 3.24
N LYS A 25 13.16 0.49 2.99
CA LYS A 25 13.56 0.09 1.64
C LYS A 25 12.31 -0.03 0.76
N ASP A 26 12.43 0.28 -0.54
CA ASP A 26 11.36 0.07 -1.53
C ASP A 26 10.02 0.71 -1.13
N VAL A 27 10.06 1.96 -0.66
CA VAL A 27 8.92 2.71 -0.11
C VAL A 27 7.66 2.65 -0.99
N LEU A 28 7.83 2.65 -2.31
CA LEU A 28 6.73 2.60 -3.27
C LEU A 28 5.95 1.28 -3.22
N ASN A 29 6.59 0.19 -2.79
CA ASN A 29 5.96 -1.13 -2.67
C ASN A 29 5.13 -1.30 -1.40
N TYR A 30 5.17 -0.35 -0.47
CA TYR A 30 4.27 -0.35 0.67
C TYR A 30 2.93 0.29 0.34
N GLY A 31 1.86 -0.14 0.99
CA GLY A 31 0.53 0.45 0.85
C GLY A 31 -0.38 0.17 2.04
N LEU A 32 -1.50 0.87 2.07
CA LEU A 32 -2.57 0.62 3.03
C LEU A 32 -3.38 -0.59 2.56
N PHE A 33 -3.57 -1.55 3.46
CA PHE A 33 -4.28 -2.80 3.25
C PHE A 33 -5.52 -2.83 4.14
N GLN A 34 -6.66 -3.08 3.52
CA GLN A 34 -7.91 -3.35 4.20
C GLN A 34 -8.03 -4.87 4.36
N PRO A 35 -8.09 -5.39 5.61
CA PRO A 35 -8.24 -6.83 5.83
C PRO A 35 -9.63 -7.31 5.38
N ALA A 36 -9.73 -8.62 5.15
CA ALA A 36 -10.98 -9.26 4.77
C ALA A 36 -12.06 -9.05 5.84
N SER A 37 -13.26 -8.67 5.42
CA SER A 37 -14.38 -8.45 6.34
C SER A 37 -15.72 -8.56 5.64
N ASN A 38 -16.74 -9.04 6.36
CA ASN A 38 -18.12 -9.19 5.87
C ASN A 38 -18.21 -9.90 4.51
N GLY A 39 -17.44 -10.97 4.32
CA GLY A 39 -17.42 -11.75 3.08
C GLY A 39 -16.71 -11.08 1.90
N ARG A 40 -16.02 -9.94 2.13
CA ARG A 40 -15.14 -9.32 1.14
C ARG A 40 -13.69 -9.69 1.43
N ASP A 41 -12.96 -10.04 0.38
CA ASP A 41 -11.53 -10.31 0.46
C ASP A 41 -10.74 -9.06 0.85
N GLY A 42 -9.60 -9.29 1.50
CA GLY A 42 -8.67 -8.22 1.85
C GLY A 42 -8.01 -7.66 0.60
N LYS A 43 -7.78 -6.35 0.57
CA LYS A 43 -7.18 -5.68 -0.58
C LYS A 43 -6.34 -4.48 -0.21
N PHE A 44 -5.38 -4.16 -1.06
CA PHE A 44 -4.70 -2.87 -1.01
C PHE A 44 -5.62 -1.76 -1.51
N LEU A 45 -5.53 -0.61 -0.86
CA LEU A 45 -6.26 0.59 -1.26
C LEU A 45 -5.55 1.27 -2.44
N ASP A 46 -6.36 1.90 -3.30
CA ASP A 46 -5.90 2.74 -4.40
C ASP A 46 -5.42 4.08 -3.84
N GLU A 47 -4.23 4.52 -4.25
CA GLU A 47 -3.58 5.70 -3.68
C GLU A 47 -4.27 7.02 -4.08
N GLU A 48 -4.98 7.04 -5.21
CA GLU A 48 -5.70 8.22 -5.70
C GLU A 48 -7.06 8.42 -5.02
N ARG A 49 -7.61 7.36 -4.42
CA ARG A 49 -8.94 7.38 -3.78
C ARG A 49 -8.87 7.88 -2.35
N THR A 50 -9.98 8.40 -1.84
CA THR A 50 -10.12 8.87 -0.46
C THR A 50 -10.28 7.73 0.53
N ILE A 51 -9.92 7.96 1.80
CA ILE A 51 -10.09 6.95 2.87
C ILE A 51 -11.57 6.58 3.06
N ARG A 52 -12.49 7.53 2.89
CA ARG A 52 -13.94 7.31 3.03
C ARG A 52 -14.51 6.34 2.01
N GLU A 53 -13.91 6.24 0.83
CA GLU A 53 -14.32 5.30 -0.23
C GLU A 53 -14.07 3.83 0.13
N TYR A 54 -13.32 3.59 1.20
CA TYR A 54 -13.06 2.28 1.78
C TYR A 54 -13.70 2.18 3.16
N PRO A 55 -15.05 2.07 3.23
CA PRO A 55 -15.76 2.01 4.49
C PRO A 55 -15.29 0.80 5.27
N GLN A 56 -14.87 1.05 6.51
CA GLN A 56 -14.42 0.01 7.41
C GLN A 56 -15.57 -0.53 8.26
N PRO A 57 -15.50 -1.80 8.68
CA PRO A 57 -16.56 -2.40 9.48
C PRO A 57 -16.67 -1.67 10.83
N ILE A 58 -17.80 -1.04 11.08
CA ILE A 58 -18.09 -0.33 12.34
C ILE A 58 -18.27 -1.33 13.50
N SER A 59 -18.67 -2.58 13.20
CA SER A 59 -19.05 -3.58 14.21
C SER A 59 -17.90 -4.29 14.93
N LYS A 60 -16.64 -4.12 14.48
CA LYS A 60 -15.48 -4.85 15.04
C LYS A 60 -14.47 -3.96 15.78
N GLY A 61 -14.94 -2.90 16.44
CA GLY A 61 -14.07 -1.99 17.20
C GLY A 61 -13.44 -0.91 16.31
N VAL A 62 -12.22 -0.47 16.65
CA VAL A 62 -11.55 0.63 15.93
C VAL A 62 -11.18 0.16 14.52
N PRO A 63 -11.69 0.83 13.46
CA PRO A 63 -11.31 0.50 12.09
C PRO A 63 -9.80 0.62 11.89
N CYS A 64 -9.15 -0.47 11.50
CA CYS A 64 -7.71 -0.57 11.35
C CYS A 64 -7.34 -0.89 9.90
N LEU A 65 -6.63 0.04 9.24
CA LEU A 65 -5.87 -0.28 8.03
C LEU A 65 -4.49 -0.80 8.44
N GLU A 66 -3.99 -1.78 7.71
CA GLU A 66 -2.63 -2.27 7.88
C GLU A 66 -1.69 -1.57 6.90
N PHE A 67 -0.51 -1.13 7.34
CA PHE A 67 0.52 -0.64 6.42
C PHE A 67 1.47 -1.79 6.07
N ARG A 68 1.40 -2.30 4.83
CA ARG A 68 2.04 -3.57 4.43
C ARG A 68 2.80 -3.47 3.11
N TYR A 69 3.81 -4.33 2.97
CA TYR A 69 4.53 -4.53 1.73
C TYR A 69 3.67 -5.31 0.72
N LYS A 70 3.56 -4.82 -0.51
CA LYS A 70 2.89 -5.50 -1.63
C LYS A 70 3.83 -6.56 -2.19
N SER A 71 3.56 -7.84 -1.89
CA SER A 71 4.29 -8.95 -2.50
C SER A 71 3.92 -9.10 -3.97
N ARG A 72 4.91 -9.43 -4.80
CA ARG A 72 4.68 -9.72 -6.21
C ARG A 72 4.03 -11.10 -6.32
N VAL A 73 2.87 -11.18 -6.97
CA VAL A 73 2.14 -12.45 -7.17
C VAL A 73 2.78 -13.28 -8.28
N TYR A 74 3.41 -12.63 -9.27
CA TYR A 74 4.05 -13.30 -10.39
C TYR A 74 5.45 -13.77 -10.02
N ARG A 75 5.68 -15.08 -10.15
CA ARG A 75 7.02 -15.67 -10.14
C ARG A 75 7.71 -15.23 -11.43
N GLN A 76 8.66 -14.31 -11.36
CA GLN A 76 9.46 -13.96 -12.54
C GLN A 76 10.29 -15.17 -12.95
N PRO A 77 10.17 -15.68 -14.19
CA PRO A 77 11.10 -16.69 -14.70
C PRO A 77 12.46 -16.03 -14.88
N ASN A 78 13.45 -16.42 -14.06
CA ASN A 78 14.91 -16.18 -14.20
C ASN A 78 15.32 -14.92 -14.97
N VAL A 79 14.75 -13.76 -14.63
CA VAL A 79 15.19 -12.50 -15.25
C VAL A 79 16.42 -12.04 -14.48
N ASP A 80 17.58 -12.16 -15.11
CA ASP A 80 18.85 -11.67 -14.56
C ASP A 80 18.78 -10.15 -14.41
N GLU A 81 18.92 -9.63 -13.19
CA GLU A 81 18.95 -8.18 -12.90
C GLU A 81 19.96 -7.44 -13.78
N LYS A 82 21.06 -8.10 -14.18
CA LYS A 82 22.07 -7.51 -15.07
C LYS A 82 21.54 -7.29 -16.50
N GLN A 83 20.60 -8.11 -16.97
CA GLN A 83 19.96 -7.93 -18.26
C GLN A 83 18.93 -6.80 -18.23
N ILE A 84 18.21 -6.64 -17.11
CA ILE A 84 17.25 -5.54 -16.92
C ILE A 84 18.00 -4.19 -16.87
N ALA A 85 19.12 -4.11 -16.14
CA ALA A 85 19.91 -2.90 -16.06
C ALA A 85 20.41 -2.39 -17.44
N LYS A 86 20.65 -3.31 -18.39
CA LYS A 86 21.03 -2.95 -19.78
C LYS A 86 19.87 -2.38 -20.61
N LEU A 87 18.62 -2.73 -20.29
CA LEU A 87 17.43 -2.19 -20.97
C LEU A 87 17.18 -0.71 -20.61
N HIS A 88 17.80 -0.18 -19.55
CA HIS A 88 17.80 1.25 -19.22
C HIS A 88 18.85 2.04 -20.03
N THR A 89 18.90 1.86 -21.35
CA THR A 89 19.70 2.71 -22.22
C THR A 89 18.93 3.11 -23.49
N LYS A 90 18.38 4.34 -23.42
CA LYS A 90 18.05 5.31 -24.49
C LYS A 90 17.00 4.94 -25.54
N VAL A 91 15.93 5.75 -25.60
CA VAL A 91 15.92 7.01 -26.40
C VAL A 91 15.36 8.14 -25.53
#